data_AF-A0A9P3G593-F1
#
_entry.id   AF-A0A9P3G593-F1
#
_cell.length_a   1.000
_cell.length_b   1.000
_cell.length_c   1.000
_cell.angle_alpha   90.00
_cell.angle_beta   90.00
_cell.angle_gamma   90.00
#
_symmetry.space_group_name_H-M   'P 1'
#
loop_
_entity.id
_entity.type
_entity.pdbx_description
1 polymer ?
#
loop_
_entity_poly.entity_id
_entity_poly.type
_entity_poly.pdbx_seq_one_letter_code
_entity_poly.pdbx_strand_id
1 'polypeptide(L)'
;MPTLQSTMAALLLIAHFALVASAAVCARPAAEQSTKASISSPLFPVSPQLSYWTTSSAISGALPLADSTFRPHNQITALQHPYVDAPDGELSMQAYFPAGSYNFQNSPQGGFSFYAPGPTSVDLTTAKEATLGYTAYFPAGFDFVKGGKVPGLYGGNSDDEAVSCSGGRRDDGCFSARMMWRTDGAGELYTYLPPDFTQNQAVCDIPPYSTCNDVYGASVGRGSFDWATGGRTTIAERVRLNDAGQSNGELELFFNGKSVVNVGGLVIRNSSSGRIRGLQMQTFFGGSDSTWASPTDQYVWFSDFSVAITETL
;
A
#
# COMPACT_ATOMS: atom_id res chain seq x y z
N MET A 1 -110.97 26.52 -3.10
CA MET A 1 -110.26 27.70 -2.56
C MET A 1 -110.01 27.44 -1.07
N PRO A 2 -108.91 27.89 -0.45
CA PRO A 2 -107.50 27.53 -0.67
C PRO A 2 -106.83 26.87 0.57
N THR A 3 -105.62 26.32 0.38
CA THR A 3 -104.40 26.30 1.27
C THR A 3 -104.44 25.60 2.66
N LEU A 4 -103.66 24.51 2.84
CA LEU A 4 -102.29 24.35 3.45
C LEU A 4 -102.33 24.01 4.95
N GLN A 5 -101.93 22.79 5.36
CA GLN A 5 -100.59 22.32 5.80
C GLN A 5 -100.21 22.65 7.26
N SER A 6 -99.83 21.61 8.03
CA SER A 6 -98.63 21.62 8.89
C SER A 6 -98.24 20.19 9.29
N THR A 7 -96.94 19.99 9.45
CA THR A 7 -96.16 18.73 9.50
C THR A 7 -95.68 18.40 10.93
N MET A 8 -95.36 17.12 11.15
CA MET A 8 -94.78 16.57 12.39
C MET A 8 -93.33 16.08 12.14
N ALA A 9 -92.49 16.17 13.18
CA ALA A 9 -91.06 15.91 13.17
C ALA A 9 -90.67 14.46 13.47
N ALA A 10 -89.48 14.03 13.01
CA ALA A 10 -88.77 12.86 13.55
C ALA A 10 -87.24 13.05 13.41
N LEU A 11 -86.51 12.76 14.49
CA LEU A 11 -85.04 12.77 14.60
C LEU A 11 -84.42 11.48 14.03
N LEU A 12 -83.26 11.58 13.36
CA LEU A 12 -82.41 10.44 12.98
C LEU A 12 -80.97 10.67 13.49
N LEU A 13 -80.39 9.65 14.14
CA LEU A 13 -78.99 9.58 14.58
C LEU A 13 -78.06 9.23 13.39
N ILE A 14 -76.90 9.87 13.29
CA ILE A 14 -75.81 9.49 12.37
C ILE A 14 -74.53 9.25 13.17
N ALA A 15 -73.92 8.08 13.02
CA ALA A 15 -72.61 7.72 13.57
C ALA A 15 -71.48 8.13 12.60
N HIS A 16 -70.40 8.73 13.12
CA HIS A 16 -69.19 9.05 12.35
C HIS A 16 -68.04 8.14 12.80
N PHE A 17 -67.49 7.35 11.87
CA PHE A 17 -66.20 6.67 12.01
C PHE A 17 -65.09 7.61 11.51
N ALA A 18 -64.10 7.89 12.35
CA ALA A 18 -62.89 8.61 11.95
C ALA A 18 -61.78 7.62 11.59
N LEU A 19 -61.27 7.69 10.36
CA LEU A 19 -60.12 6.93 9.88
C LEU A 19 -58.84 7.71 10.22
N VAL A 20 -57.96 7.16 11.07
CA VAL A 20 -56.64 7.75 11.35
C VAL A 20 -55.61 7.10 10.43
N ALA A 21 -55.13 7.85 9.44
CA ALA A 21 -54.02 7.44 8.59
C ALA A 21 -52.69 7.68 9.33
N SER A 22 -51.95 6.61 9.64
CA SER A 22 -50.58 6.70 10.14
C SER A 22 -49.62 6.95 8.97
N ALA A 23 -49.04 8.15 8.90
CA ALA A 23 -47.95 8.44 7.98
C ALA A 23 -46.66 7.78 8.51
N ALA A 24 -46.25 6.67 7.90
CA ALA A 24 -44.93 6.11 8.12
C ALA A 24 -43.89 7.03 7.48
N VAL A 25 -43.16 7.78 8.30
CA VAL A 25 -41.99 8.54 7.86
C VAL A 25 -40.88 7.54 7.57
N CYS A 26 -40.65 7.25 6.28
CA CYS A 26 -39.45 6.59 5.83
C CYS A 26 -38.25 7.51 6.12
N ALA A 27 -37.58 7.28 7.25
CA ALA A 27 -36.26 7.85 7.47
C ALA A 27 -35.31 7.27 6.42
N ARG A 28 -34.88 8.09 5.47
CA ARG A 28 -33.76 7.74 4.58
C ARG A 28 -32.54 7.51 5.46
N PRO A 29 -31.73 6.45 5.23
CA PRO A 29 -30.44 6.35 5.88
C PRO A 29 -29.65 7.60 5.53
N ALA A 30 -29.11 8.29 6.53
CA ALA A 30 -28.13 9.34 6.30
C ALA A 30 -26.98 8.70 5.53
N ALA A 31 -26.64 9.24 4.36
CA ALA A 31 -25.41 8.87 3.69
C ALA A 31 -24.28 9.13 4.67
N GLU A 32 -23.54 8.09 5.06
CA GLU A 32 -22.23 8.27 5.68
C GLU A 32 -21.39 9.09 4.70
N GLN A 33 -21.25 10.39 4.99
CA GLN A 33 -20.20 11.18 4.40
C GLN A 33 -18.89 10.60 4.91
N SER A 34 -18.35 9.62 4.19
CA SER A 34 -16.93 9.30 4.23
C SER A 34 -16.22 10.63 3.94
N THR A 35 -15.68 11.24 4.99
CA THR A 35 -14.94 12.48 4.91
C THR A 35 -13.64 12.17 4.18
N LYS A 36 -13.65 12.36 2.86
CA LYS A 36 -12.44 12.32 2.04
C LYS A 36 -11.42 13.27 2.64
N ALA A 37 -10.27 12.74 3.04
CA ALA A 37 -9.18 13.56 3.57
C ALA A 37 -8.32 14.11 2.43
N SER A 38 -7.75 15.30 2.63
CA SER A 38 -6.77 15.90 1.74
C SER A 38 -5.55 16.27 2.57
N ILE A 39 -4.86 15.26 3.07
CA ILE A 39 -3.62 15.46 3.84
C ILE A 39 -2.52 15.85 2.85
N SER A 40 -1.91 17.00 3.08
CA SER A 40 -0.71 17.42 2.35
C SER A 40 0.52 16.92 3.07
N SER A 41 1.12 15.85 2.58
CA SER A 41 2.35 15.27 3.12
C SER A 41 3.10 14.50 2.02
N PRO A 42 4.44 14.52 1.99
CA PRO A 42 5.23 13.64 1.13
C PRO A 42 4.94 12.14 1.34
N LEU A 43 4.41 11.77 2.51
CA LEU A 43 3.98 10.40 2.84
C LEU A 43 2.61 10.02 2.23
N PHE A 44 1.83 11.02 1.80
CA PHE A 44 0.54 10.86 1.14
C PHE A 44 0.53 11.64 -0.19
N PRO A 45 1.28 11.16 -1.21
CA PRO A 45 1.52 11.93 -2.43
C PRO A 45 0.28 12.09 -3.32
N VAL A 46 -0.76 11.27 -3.11
CA VAL A 46 -2.00 11.29 -3.92
C VAL A 46 -3.19 11.57 -3.03
N SER A 47 -4.07 12.45 -3.52
CA SER A 47 -5.30 12.89 -2.84
C SER A 47 -6.50 12.79 -3.78
N PRO A 48 -7.73 12.66 -3.25
CA PRO A 48 -8.07 12.53 -1.83
C PRO A 48 -7.77 11.13 -1.28
N GLN A 49 -7.47 11.04 0.01
CA GLN A 49 -7.46 9.75 0.72
C GLN A 49 -8.90 9.38 1.10
N LEU A 50 -9.40 8.28 0.57
CA LEU A 50 -10.73 7.75 0.90
C LEU A 50 -10.72 7.06 2.27
N SER A 51 -9.63 6.36 2.57
CA SER A 51 -9.28 5.82 3.88
C SER A 51 -7.76 5.77 4.01
N TYR A 52 -7.24 5.91 5.22
CA TYR A 52 -5.78 5.90 5.45
C TYR A 52 -5.43 5.53 6.88
N TRP A 53 -4.18 5.13 7.08
CA TRP A 53 -3.54 5.04 8.39
C TRP A 53 -2.09 5.51 8.27
N THR A 54 -1.52 5.93 9.40
CA THR A 54 -0.14 6.38 9.46
C THR A 54 0.45 6.08 10.83
N THR A 55 1.75 5.87 10.88
CA THR A 55 2.56 5.82 12.11
C THR A 55 3.36 7.11 12.32
N SER A 56 3.24 8.08 11.41
CA SER A 56 3.94 9.35 11.51
C SER A 56 3.28 10.25 12.56
N SER A 57 4.01 10.53 13.64
CA SER A 57 3.54 11.38 14.74
C SER A 57 3.22 12.82 14.31
N ALA A 58 3.75 13.26 13.17
CA ALA A 58 3.47 14.57 12.57
C ALA A 58 2.05 14.66 11.97
N ILE A 59 1.36 13.55 11.78
CA ILE A 59 0.02 13.49 11.19
C ILE A 59 -1.01 13.11 12.26
N SER A 60 -2.08 13.90 12.37
CA SER A 60 -3.14 13.67 13.36
C SER A 60 -3.76 12.27 13.20
N GLY A 61 -4.00 11.60 14.33
CA GLY A 61 -4.58 10.24 14.33
C GLY A 61 -3.57 9.12 14.05
N ALA A 62 -2.27 9.40 14.16
CA ALA A 62 -1.22 8.39 14.03
C ALA A 62 -1.43 7.21 14.98
N LEU A 63 -1.28 6.01 14.43
CA LEU A 63 -1.23 4.76 15.17
C LEU A 63 0.20 4.50 15.68
N PRO A 64 0.39 3.66 16.72
CA PRO A 64 1.73 3.29 17.18
C PRO A 64 2.55 2.60 16.06
N LEU A 65 3.84 2.93 15.97
CA LEU A 65 4.80 2.15 15.19
C LEU A 65 5.09 0.83 15.94
N ALA A 66 4.28 -0.20 15.68
CA ALA A 66 4.32 -1.48 16.39
C ALA A 66 3.67 -2.61 15.59
N ASP A 67 4.00 -3.86 15.91
CA ASP A 67 3.41 -5.05 15.26
C ASP A 67 1.89 -5.12 15.38
N SER A 68 1.31 -4.52 16.43
CA SER A 68 -0.15 -4.39 16.58
C SER A 68 -0.81 -3.58 15.45
N THR A 69 -0.08 -2.63 14.84
CA THR A 69 -0.53 -1.86 13.69
C THR A 69 -0.31 -2.64 12.38
N PHE A 70 0.85 -3.27 12.21
CA PHE A 70 1.20 -3.98 10.97
C PHE A 70 0.49 -5.33 10.82
N ARG A 71 0.22 -6.02 11.93
CA ARG A 71 -0.32 -7.40 11.99
C ARG A 71 0.51 -8.38 11.16
N PRO A 72 1.80 -8.58 11.49
CA PRO A 72 2.71 -9.38 10.67
C PRO A 72 2.24 -10.82 10.51
N HIS A 73 2.38 -11.35 9.29
CA HIS A 73 2.21 -12.76 8.97
C HIS A 73 3.32 -13.23 8.01
N ASN A 74 3.44 -14.55 7.82
CA ASN A 74 4.49 -15.18 6.99
C ASN A 74 5.90 -14.68 7.32
N GLN A 75 6.16 -14.45 8.62
CA GLN A 75 7.41 -13.87 9.09
C GLN A 75 8.54 -14.90 9.17
N ILE A 76 9.76 -14.48 8.86
CA ILE A 76 10.97 -15.25 9.22
C ILE A 76 11.31 -14.90 10.67
N THR A 77 10.83 -15.69 11.63
CA THR A 77 10.92 -15.40 13.07
C THR A 77 12.34 -15.22 13.61
N ALA A 78 13.34 -15.79 12.94
CA ALA A 78 14.74 -15.61 13.31
C ALA A 78 15.27 -14.19 13.05
N LEU A 79 14.63 -13.46 12.14
CA LEU A 79 14.96 -12.08 11.81
C LEU A 79 14.11 -11.13 12.65
N GLN A 80 14.75 -10.43 13.57
CA GLN A 80 14.09 -9.48 14.47
C GLN A 80 13.99 -8.10 13.80
N HIS A 81 12.94 -7.35 14.14
CA HIS A 81 12.70 -5.97 13.71
C HIS A 81 12.34 -5.09 14.92
N PRO A 82 13.27 -4.86 15.86
CA PRO A 82 12.95 -4.11 17.07
C PRO A 82 12.56 -2.66 16.74
N TYR A 83 11.67 -2.11 17.55
CA TYR A 83 11.28 -0.69 17.48
C TYR A 83 12.16 0.09 18.45
N VAL A 84 13.10 0.86 17.91
CA VAL A 84 14.13 1.60 18.67
C VAL A 84 14.35 2.97 18.05
N ASP A 85 14.90 3.91 18.82
CA ASP A 85 15.29 5.20 18.29
C ASP A 85 16.43 5.03 17.27
N ALA A 86 16.27 5.63 16.10
CA ALA A 86 17.32 5.78 15.11
C ALA A 86 18.39 6.78 15.62
N PRO A 87 19.56 6.89 14.96
CA PRO A 87 20.61 7.83 15.37
C PRO A 87 20.18 9.31 15.39
N ASP A 88 19.09 9.66 14.70
CA ASP A 88 18.48 10.99 14.73
C ASP A 88 17.45 11.19 15.86
N GLY A 89 17.24 10.18 16.70
CA GLY A 89 16.34 10.21 17.87
C GLY A 89 14.88 9.86 17.55
N GLU A 90 14.56 9.56 16.29
CA GLU A 90 13.20 9.21 15.87
C GLU A 90 12.95 7.71 16.03
N LEU A 91 11.80 7.34 16.62
CA LEU A 91 11.42 5.94 16.80
C LEU A 91 11.25 5.25 15.44
N SER A 92 11.90 4.10 15.28
CA SER A 92 11.98 3.39 14.01
C SER A 92 11.96 1.88 14.17
N MET A 93 11.45 1.18 13.16
CA MET A 93 11.68 -0.25 12.96
C MET A 93 13.10 -0.46 12.43
N GLN A 94 13.95 -1.12 13.20
CA GLN A 94 15.35 -1.36 12.84
C GLN A 94 15.53 -2.67 12.08
N ALA A 95 16.26 -2.62 10.98
CA ALA A 95 16.83 -3.77 10.29
C ALA A 95 18.31 -3.90 10.63
N TYR A 96 18.75 -5.11 10.95
CA TYR A 96 20.16 -5.44 11.21
C TYR A 96 20.70 -6.38 10.13
N PHE A 97 21.78 -6.00 9.46
CA PHE A 97 22.47 -6.77 8.43
C PHE A 97 23.86 -7.17 8.94
N PRO A 98 24.04 -8.42 9.42
CA PRO A 98 25.36 -8.91 9.81
C PRO A 98 26.35 -8.89 8.64
N ALA A 99 27.63 -8.72 8.92
CA ALA A 99 28.70 -8.89 7.93
C ALA A 99 28.58 -10.27 7.25
N GLY A 100 28.67 -10.29 5.92
CA GLY A 100 28.50 -11.49 5.10
C GLY A 100 27.05 -11.83 4.74
N SER A 101 26.05 -11.13 5.30
CA SER A 101 24.64 -11.42 4.99
C SER A 101 24.23 -10.93 3.60
N TYR A 102 23.55 -11.80 2.84
CA TYR A 102 22.83 -11.48 1.62
C TYR A 102 21.69 -12.48 1.41
N ASN A 103 20.53 -11.97 0.98
CA ASN A 103 19.25 -12.69 0.86
C ASN A 103 18.91 -13.54 2.10
N PHE A 104 17.80 -14.26 2.05
CA PHE A 104 17.34 -15.08 3.18
C PHE A 104 17.77 -16.55 3.08
N GLN A 105 18.40 -16.97 1.98
CA GLN A 105 18.83 -18.37 1.77
C GLN A 105 20.28 -18.63 2.17
N ASN A 106 21.00 -17.61 2.67
CA ASN A 106 22.39 -17.73 3.09
C ASN A 106 22.56 -17.40 4.58
N SER A 107 23.71 -17.76 5.13
CA SER A 107 24.07 -17.53 6.53
C SER A 107 25.33 -16.66 6.63
N PRO A 108 25.37 -15.63 7.49
CA PRO A 108 24.26 -15.18 8.35
C PRO A 108 23.12 -14.56 7.54
N GLN A 109 21.88 -14.69 8.03
CA GLN A 109 20.75 -13.95 7.48
C GLN A 109 20.75 -12.52 8.05
N GLY A 110 20.24 -11.55 7.29
CA GLY A 110 20.17 -10.15 7.70
C GLY A 110 18.89 -9.47 7.24
N GLY A 111 18.51 -8.41 7.95
CA GLY A 111 17.32 -7.61 7.75
C GLY A 111 16.10 -8.18 8.46
N PHE A 112 14.92 -8.03 7.85
CA PHE A 112 13.66 -8.60 8.34
C PHE A 112 12.77 -9.03 7.17
N SER A 113 11.83 -9.93 7.46
CA SER A 113 10.86 -10.41 6.46
C SER A 113 9.54 -10.76 7.10
N PHE A 114 8.49 -10.03 6.73
CA PHE A 114 7.09 -10.37 6.99
C PHE A 114 6.19 -9.72 5.93
N TYR A 115 4.92 -10.09 5.95
CA TYR A 115 3.87 -9.41 5.20
C TYR A 115 2.89 -8.79 6.19
N ALA A 116 2.30 -7.65 5.82
CA ALA A 116 1.46 -6.87 6.71
C ALA A 116 0.26 -6.29 5.96
N PRO A 117 -0.98 -6.63 6.33
CA PRO A 117 -2.17 -5.99 5.77
C PRO A 117 -2.42 -4.58 6.34
N GLY A 118 -1.69 -4.15 7.39
CA GLY A 118 -1.97 -2.91 8.12
C GLY A 118 -3.18 -3.06 9.05
N PRO A 119 -3.74 -2.01 9.67
CA PRO A 119 -4.89 -2.07 10.56
C PRO A 119 -6.18 -2.46 9.82
N THR A 120 -7.11 -3.14 10.51
CA THR A 120 -8.41 -3.58 9.92
C THR A 120 -9.32 -2.42 9.51
N SER A 121 -9.08 -1.20 9.99
CA SER A 121 -9.84 -0.01 9.62
C SER A 121 -9.57 0.47 8.19
N VAL A 122 -8.52 -0.04 7.54
CA VAL A 122 -8.16 0.25 6.14
C VAL A 122 -7.92 -1.06 5.42
N ASP A 123 -8.97 -1.59 4.78
CA ASP A 123 -8.90 -2.85 4.05
C ASP A 123 -8.41 -2.64 2.61
N LEU A 124 -7.12 -2.90 2.39
CA LEU A 124 -6.49 -2.78 1.07
C LEU A 124 -7.09 -3.70 0.00
N THR A 125 -7.83 -4.75 0.39
CA THR A 125 -8.53 -5.60 -0.58
C THR A 125 -9.75 -4.91 -1.22
N THR A 126 -10.12 -3.72 -0.75
CA THR A 126 -11.13 -2.87 -1.38
C THR A 126 -10.52 -1.83 -2.35
N ALA A 127 -9.19 -1.71 -2.37
CA ALA A 127 -8.49 -0.68 -3.13
C ALA A 127 -8.32 -1.06 -4.61
N LYS A 128 -8.72 -0.16 -5.50
CA LYS A 128 -8.23 -0.12 -6.89
C LYS A 128 -6.91 0.63 -6.95
N GLU A 129 -6.77 1.69 -6.18
CA GLU A 129 -5.54 2.46 -6.03
C GLU A 129 -5.18 2.61 -4.56
N ALA A 130 -3.92 2.28 -4.24
CA ALA A 130 -3.36 2.51 -2.92
C ALA A 130 -1.97 3.14 -3.01
N THR A 131 -1.61 3.87 -1.96
CA THR A 131 -0.27 4.43 -1.76
C THR A 131 0.38 3.84 -0.52
N LEU A 132 1.71 3.76 -0.56
CA LEU A 132 2.57 3.46 0.59
C LEU A 132 3.66 4.52 0.65
N GLY A 133 3.75 5.28 1.73
CA GLY A 133 4.86 6.18 2.05
C GLY A 133 5.53 5.82 3.35
N TYR A 134 6.85 6.04 3.45
CA TYR A 134 7.62 5.86 4.67
C TYR A 134 8.94 6.65 4.59
N THR A 135 9.60 6.82 5.73
CA THR A 135 10.98 7.31 5.80
C THR A 135 11.95 6.18 6.07
N ALA A 136 13.12 6.24 5.45
CA ALA A 136 14.24 5.34 5.74
C ALA A 136 15.49 6.14 6.10
N TYR A 137 16.17 5.76 7.18
CA TYR A 137 17.44 6.32 7.62
C TYR A 137 18.57 5.31 7.38
N PHE A 138 19.46 5.65 6.46
CA PHE A 138 20.73 4.95 6.26
C PHE A 138 21.82 5.76 6.99
N PRO A 139 22.60 5.18 7.92
CA PRO A 139 23.65 5.91 8.62
C PRO A 139 24.70 6.50 7.69
N ALA A 140 25.38 7.54 8.17
CA ALA A 140 26.57 8.04 7.51
C ALA A 140 27.59 6.90 7.33
N GLY A 141 28.06 6.70 6.10
CA GLY A 141 29.01 5.63 5.77
C GLY A 141 28.38 4.25 5.55
N PHE A 142 27.05 4.12 5.45
CA PHE A 142 26.42 2.88 5.01
C PHE A 142 26.96 2.48 3.62
N ASP A 143 27.43 1.24 3.50
CA ASP A 143 27.91 0.65 2.26
C ASP A 143 26.77 -0.07 1.55
N PHE A 144 26.32 0.51 0.44
CA PHE A 144 25.23 -0.02 -0.37
C PHE A 144 25.62 -1.25 -1.20
N VAL A 145 26.92 -1.52 -1.37
CA VAL A 145 27.46 -2.62 -2.19
C VAL A 145 26.86 -2.57 -3.60
N LYS A 146 26.09 -3.60 -3.97
CA LYS A 146 25.37 -3.71 -5.25
C LYS A 146 23.88 -3.41 -5.12
N GLY A 147 23.36 -3.44 -3.89
CA GLY A 147 21.96 -3.20 -3.61
C GLY A 147 21.32 -4.13 -2.60
N GLY A 148 20.07 -3.82 -2.29
CA GLY A 148 19.22 -4.58 -1.39
C GLY A 148 17.77 -4.13 -1.48
N LYS A 149 16.88 -4.85 -0.81
CA LYS A 149 15.43 -4.60 -0.85
C LYS A 149 15.00 -3.66 0.26
N VAL A 150 13.97 -2.88 -0.04
CA VAL A 150 13.18 -2.16 0.96
C VAL A 150 11.69 -2.46 0.77
N PRO A 151 10.84 -2.15 1.77
CA PRO A 151 9.41 -2.46 1.71
C PRO A 151 8.68 -1.83 0.52
N GLY A 152 7.60 -2.49 0.10
CA GLY A 152 6.66 -2.03 -0.92
C GLY A 152 5.33 -2.77 -0.87
N LEU A 153 4.41 -2.48 -1.78
CA LEU A 153 3.08 -3.06 -1.90
C LEU A 153 3.13 -4.39 -2.66
N TYR A 154 2.20 -5.28 -2.31
CA TYR A 154 2.03 -6.57 -2.99
C TYR A 154 0.56 -6.93 -3.13
N GLY A 155 0.29 -7.90 -3.99
CA GLY A 155 -1.08 -8.36 -4.21
C GLY A 155 -1.18 -9.63 -5.03
N GLY A 156 -2.42 -10.09 -5.18
CA GLY A 156 -2.75 -11.29 -5.93
C GLY A 156 -4.19 -11.75 -5.78
N ASN A 157 -4.54 -12.83 -6.47
CA ASN A 157 -5.89 -13.39 -6.53
C ASN A 157 -6.35 -14.01 -5.20
N SER A 158 -5.40 -14.47 -4.38
CA SER A 158 -5.61 -14.97 -3.02
C SER A 158 -4.46 -14.53 -2.10
N ASP A 159 -4.61 -14.69 -0.78
CA ASP A 159 -3.54 -14.37 0.18
C ASP A 159 -2.31 -15.27 -0.04
N ASP A 160 -2.53 -16.56 -0.30
CA ASP A 160 -1.46 -17.55 -0.53
C ASP A 160 -0.68 -17.26 -1.81
N GLU A 161 -1.37 -16.87 -2.87
CA GLU A 161 -0.76 -16.55 -4.16
C GLU A 161 0.00 -15.22 -4.12
N ALA A 162 -0.55 -14.22 -3.41
CA ALA A 162 0.04 -12.90 -3.29
C ALA A 162 1.46 -12.92 -2.67
N VAL A 163 1.74 -13.84 -1.74
CA VAL A 163 3.07 -13.95 -1.11
C VAL A 163 4.11 -14.70 -1.96
N SER A 164 3.76 -15.12 -3.19
CA SER A 164 4.62 -15.96 -4.04
C SER A 164 5.49 -15.18 -5.02
N CYS A 165 5.10 -13.97 -5.46
CA CYS A 165 5.78 -13.14 -6.47
C CYS A 165 7.08 -12.46 -5.97
N SER A 166 8.08 -13.28 -5.63
CA SER A 166 9.41 -12.83 -5.21
C SER A 166 10.46 -13.94 -5.33
N GLY A 167 11.76 -13.57 -5.28
CA GLY A 167 12.84 -14.55 -5.16
C GLY A 167 13.02 -15.48 -6.37
N GLY A 168 12.62 -15.01 -7.56
CA GLY A 168 12.66 -15.79 -8.80
C GLY A 168 11.36 -16.52 -9.14
N ARG A 169 10.36 -16.47 -8.26
CA ARG A 169 9.02 -16.97 -8.54
C ARG A 169 8.17 -15.86 -9.16
N ARG A 170 7.45 -16.21 -10.23
CA ARG A 170 6.57 -15.33 -11.00
C ARG A 170 5.28 -16.11 -11.29
N ASP A 171 4.16 -15.42 -11.23
CA ASP A 171 2.85 -15.96 -11.58
C ASP A 171 1.98 -14.80 -12.08
N ASP A 172 1.05 -15.07 -13.00
CA ASP A 172 0.14 -14.06 -13.54
C ASP A 172 -0.88 -13.56 -12.52
N GLY A 173 -1.14 -14.33 -11.47
CA GLY A 173 -2.14 -13.99 -10.49
C GLY A 173 -1.59 -13.36 -9.21
N CYS A 174 -0.32 -12.97 -9.20
CA CYS A 174 0.26 -12.10 -8.17
C CYS A 174 1.11 -10.97 -8.75
N PHE A 175 1.40 -9.98 -7.91
CA PHE A 175 2.39 -8.95 -8.19
C PHE A 175 3.11 -8.51 -6.91
N SER A 176 4.32 -7.97 -7.07
CA SER A 176 4.95 -7.14 -6.04
C SER A 176 5.56 -5.90 -6.67
N ALA A 177 5.38 -4.75 -6.02
CA ALA A 177 6.02 -3.49 -6.32
C ALA A 177 6.82 -3.10 -5.09
N ARG A 178 8.06 -3.60 -5.00
CA ARG A 178 9.01 -3.19 -3.96
C ARG A 178 9.96 -2.15 -4.52
N MET A 179 10.83 -1.64 -3.67
CA MET A 179 11.94 -0.79 -4.10
C MET A 179 13.27 -1.45 -3.76
N MET A 180 14.32 -0.94 -4.36
CA MET A 180 15.70 -1.29 -4.00
C MET A 180 16.55 -0.04 -3.76
N TRP A 181 17.58 -0.22 -2.94
CA TRP A 181 18.81 0.55 -3.11
C TRP A 181 19.76 -0.21 -4.04
N ARG A 182 20.62 0.53 -4.71
CA ARG A 182 21.72 0.05 -5.56
C ARG A 182 23.03 0.70 -5.11
N THR A 183 24.10 0.39 -5.82
CA THR A 183 25.41 1.02 -5.63
C THR A 183 25.27 2.53 -5.55
N ASP A 184 26.06 3.13 -4.64
CA ASP A 184 26.09 4.57 -4.34
C ASP A 184 24.75 5.17 -3.88
N GLY A 185 23.80 4.32 -3.45
CA GLY A 185 22.50 4.76 -2.94
C GLY A 185 21.45 4.96 -4.02
N ALA A 186 21.73 4.67 -5.29
CA ALA A 186 20.75 4.83 -6.36
C ALA A 186 19.48 4.01 -6.08
N GLY A 187 18.33 4.66 -6.14
CA GLY A 187 17.03 4.04 -5.87
C GLY A 187 16.29 3.59 -7.13
N GLU A 188 15.47 2.55 -7.02
CA GLU A 188 14.61 2.05 -8.11
C GLU A 188 13.30 1.48 -7.57
N LEU A 189 12.26 1.46 -8.41
CA LEU A 189 11.18 0.49 -8.30
C LEU A 189 11.71 -0.89 -8.75
N TYR A 190 11.27 -1.94 -8.08
CA TYR A 190 11.63 -3.31 -8.39
C TYR A 190 10.40 -4.21 -8.37
N THR A 191 9.96 -4.61 -9.57
CA THR A 191 8.62 -5.13 -9.76
C THR A 191 8.62 -6.58 -10.24
N TYR A 192 7.75 -7.39 -9.64
CA TYR A 192 7.27 -8.64 -10.24
C TYR A 192 5.85 -8.39 -10.74
N LEU A 193 5.68 -8.33 -12.06
CA LEU A 193 4.39 -8.20 -12.72
C LEU A 193 4.03 -9.50 -13.45
N PRO A 194 2.72 -9.75 -13.69
CA PRO A 194 2.24 -10.89 -14.48
C PRO A 194 3.06 -11.11 -15.77
N PRO A 195 3.80 -12.23 -15.90
CA PRO A 195 4.75 -12.43 -16.98
C PRO A 195 4.13 -12.65 -18.37
N ASP A 196 2.91 -13.17 -18.48
CA ASP A 196 2.32 -13.52 -19.80
C ASP A 196 1.69 -12.30 -20.51
N PHE A 197 1.73 -11.12 -19.89
CA PHE A 197 1.18 -9.89 -20.44
C PHE A 197 2.27 -8.99 -21.00
N THR A 198 2.39 -8.94 -22.33
CA THR A 198 3.43 -8.17 -23.03
C THR A 198 3.37 -6.67 -22.73
N GLN A 199 2.20 -6.14 -22.34
CA GLN A 199 2.03 -4.76 -21.91
C GLN A 199 2.91 -4.41 -20.70
N ASN A 200 3.22 -5.39 -19.86
CA ASN A 200 4.11 -5.18 -18.71
C ASN A 200 5.58 -4.94 -19.12
N GLN A 201 5.95 -5.12 -20.40
CA GLN A 201 7.24 -4.67 -20.90
C GLN A 201 7.40 -3.14 -20.88
N ALA A 202 6.31 -2.38 -20.68
CA ALA A 202 6.37 -0.93 -20.49
C ALA A 202 7.30 -0.49 -19.34
N VAL A 203 7.56 -1.36 -18.36
CA VAL A 203 8.50 -1.06 -17.27
C VAL A 203 9.97 -1.20 -17.67
N CYS A 204 10.29 -1.80 -18.82
CA CYS A 204 11.67 -2.15 -19.20
C CYS A 204 12.51 -0.96 -19.68
N ASP A 205 11.88 0.14 -20.11
CA ASP A 205 12.56 1.25 -20.80
C ASP A 205 12.39 2.61 -20.10
N ILE A 206 11.99 2.60 -18.83
CA ILE A 206 11.75 3.82 -18.06
C ILE A 206 13.08 4.49 -17.66
N PRO A 207 13.28 5.78 -17.94
CA PRO A 207 14.51 6.47 -17.54
C PRO A 207 14.63 6.59 -16.01
N PRO A 208 15.85 6.82 -15.47
CA PRO A 208 17.11 6.96 -16.21
C PRO A 208 17.73 5.61 -16.62
N TYR A 209 17.34 4.52 -15.96
CA TYR A 209 17.72 3.17 -16.36
C TYR A 209 16.65 2.17 -15.93
N SER A 210 16.21 1.32 -16.86
CA SER A 210 15.35 0.19 -16.55
C SER A 210 15.86 -1.05 -17.25
N THR A 211 15.56 -2.21 -16.68
CA THR A 211 15.87 -3.49 -17.31
C THR A 211 14.91 -4.55 -16.80
N CYS A 212 14.35 -5.31 -17.73
CA CYS A 212 13.59 -6.51 -17.42
C CYS A 212 14.52 -7.72 -17.30
N ASN A 213 14.11 -8.66 -16.47
CA ASN A 213 14.83 -9.91 -16.25
C ASN A 213 13.85 -11.06 -16.37
N ASP A 214 14.26 -12.16 -16.99
CA ASP A 214 13.38 -13.31 -17.24
C ASP A 214 13.13 -14.13 -15.98
N VAL A 215 14.03 -14.08 -15.00
CA VAL A 215 13.96 -14.86 -13.76
C VAL A 215 13.49 -13.99 -12.60
N TYR A 216 14.13 -12.86 -12.40
CA TYR A 216 13.87 -11.96 -11.28
C TYR A 216 13.00 -10.76 -11.68
N GLY A 217 12.72 -9.86 -10.73
CA GLY A 217 11.94 -8.66 -11.00
C GLY A 217 12.66 -7.67 -11.93
N ALA A 218 11.88 -6.82 -12.58
CA ALA A 218 12.39 -5.73 -13.40
C ALA A 218 12.92 -4.58 -12.51
N SER A 219 14.04 -3.99 -12.88
CA SER A 219 14.50 -2.71 -12.32
C SER A 219 13.84 -1.59 -13.11
N VAL A 220 13.19 -0.66 -12.43
CA VAL A 220 12.40 0.40 -13.07
C VAL A 220 12.84 1.76 -12.54
N GLY A 221 13.35 2.61 -13.43
CA GLY A 221 13.80 3.95 -13.11
C GLY A 221 14.94 4.00 -12.09
N ARG A 222 15.91 3.08 -12.19
CA ARG A 222 17.10 3.08 -11.33
C ARG A 222 17.90 4.36 -11.47
N GLY A 223 18.18 5.01 -10.34
CA GLY A 223 18.86 6.30 -10.28
C GLY A 223 17.92 7.49 -10.47
N SER A 224 16.59 7.27 -10.40
CA SER A 224 15.60 8.37 -10.40
C SER A 224 15.60 9.18 -9.10
N PHE A 225 16.17 8.62 -8.02
CA PHE A 225 16.44 9.25 -6.74
C PHE A 225 17.62 8.53 -6.06
N ASP A 226 18.12 9.13 -4.99
CA ASP A 226 19.17 8.54 -4.15
C ASP A 226 18.70 8.36 -2.71
N TRP A 227 19.04 7.21 -2.14
CA TRP A 227 19.00 6.98 -0.70
C TRP A 227 20.16 7.73 -0.05
N ALA A 228 19.86 8.78 0.69
CA ALA A 228 20.88 9.55 1.40
C ALA A 228 21.46 8.76 2.58
N THR A 229 22.76 8.90 2.82
CA THR A 229 23.39 8.46 4.07
C THR A 229 23.46 9.62 5.06
N GLY A 230 23.36 9.30 6.36
CA GLY A 230 23.37 10.29 7.44
C GLY A 230 22.09 11.13 7.55
N GLY A 231 21.02 10.73 6.87
CA GLY A 231 19.75 11.45 6.89
C GLY A 231 18.58 10.58 6.43
N ARG A 232 17.36 11.06 6.70
CA ARG A 232 16.12 10.39 6.26
C ARG A 232 15.83 10.67 4.80
N THR A 233 15.44 9.62 4.09
CA THR A 233 14.83 9.71 2.76
C THR A 233 13.35 9.39 2.88
N THR A 234 12.49 10.31 2.44
CA THR A 234 11.05 10.04 2.32
C THR A 234 10.74 9.51 0.93
N ILE A 235 10.24 8.29 0.88
CA ILE A 235 9.78 7.64 -0.34
C ILE A 235 8.28 7.36 -0.22
N ALA A 236 7.58 7.41 -1.34
CA ALA A 236 6.26 6.84 -1.45
C ALA A 236 6.06 6.20 -2.82
N GLU A 237 5.16 5.22 -2.90
CA GLU A 237 4.72 4.61 -4.14
C GLU A 237 3.20 4.63 -4.25
N ARG A 238 2.70 4.52 -5.47
CA ARG A 238 1.30 4.33 -5.84
C ARG A 238 1.18 3.10 -6.72
N VAL A 239 0.26 2.22 -6.36
CA VAL A 239 -0.16 1.09 -7.19
C VAL A 239 -1.62 1.29 -7.54
N ARG A 240 -1.93 1.40 -8.83
CA ARG A 240 -3.30 1.42 -9.36
C ARG A 240 -3.54 0.17 -10.21
N LEU A 241 -4.39 -0.73 -9.72
CA LEU A 241 -4.79 -1.93 -10.44
C LEU A 241 -5.50 -1.58 -11.75
N ASN A 242 -5.19 -2.33 -12.80
CA ASN A 242 -5.95 -2.30 -14.05
C ASN A 242 -7.38 -2.83 -13.85
N ASP A 243 -8.29 -2.46 -14.74
CA ASP A 243 -9.56 -3.15 -14.90
C ASP A 243 -9.31 -4.56 -15.45
N ALA A 244 -10.11 -5.53 -15.00
CA ALA A 244 -9.93 -6.92 -15.44
C ALA A 244 -10.06 -7.03 -16.97
N GLY A 245 -9.05 -7.64 -17.61
CA GLY A 245 -8.97 -7.73 -19.07
C GLY A 245 -8.52 -6.45 -19.78
N GLN A 246 -8.14 -5.40 -19.06
CA GLN A 246 -7.58 -4.17 -19.61
C GLN A 246 -6.14 -3.97 -19.14
N SER A 247 -5.37 -3.16 -19.88
CA SER A 247 -4.00 -2.78 -19.53
C SER A 247 -3.92 -1.29 -19.15
N ASN A 248 -4.74 -0.87 -18.19
CA ASN A 248 -4.83 0.52 -17.71
C ASN A 248 -4.36 0.66 -16.25
N GLY A 249 -3.50 -0.25 -15.80
CA GLY A 249 -2.85 -0.19 -14.49
C GLY A 249 -1.67 0.77 -14.50
N GLU A 250 -1.33 1.29 -13.32
CA GLU A 250 -0.28 2.29 -13.15
C GLU A 250 0.59 1.97 -11.92
N LEU A 251 1.87 2.30 -12.04
CA LEU A 251 2.83 2.35 -10.95
C LEU A 251 3.47 3.74 -10.93
N GLU A 252 3.63 4.32 -9.76
CA GLU A 252 4.30 5.60 -9.61
C GLU A 252 5.15 5.63 -8.35
N LEU A 253 6.35 6.21 -8.44
CA LEU A 253 7.26 6.42 -7.33
C LEU A 253 7.44 7.91 -7.08
N PHE A 254 7.44 8.27 -5.81
CA PHE A 254 7.60 9.64 -5.33
C PHE A 254 8.79 9.73 -4.39
N PHE A 255 9.69 10.67 -4.66
CA PHE A 255 10.80 11.04 -3.79
C PHE A 255 10.55 12.43 -3.21
N ASN A 256 10.48 12.53 -1.89
CA ASN A 256 10.14 13.77 -1.18
C ASN A 256 8.87 14.46 -1.73
N GLY A 257 7.84 13.64 -2.03
CA GLY A 257 6.55 14.10 -2.53
C GLY A 257 6.52 14.48 -4.02
N LYS A 258 7.62 14.33 -4.75
CA LYS A 258 7.68 14.57 -6.21
C LYS A 258 7.69 13.25 -6.95
N SER A 259 6.85 13.12 -7.98
CA SER A 259 6.87 11.97 -8.89
C SER A 259 8.22 11.90 -9.63
N VAL A 260 8.89 10.74 -9.53
CA VAL A 260 10.20 10.48 -10.16
C VAL A 260 10.18 9.28 -11.10
N VAL A 261 9.22 8.37 -10.95
CA VAL A 261 8.93 7.28 -11.89
C VAL A 261 7.41 7.21 -12.05
N ASN A 262 6.91 7.17 -13.27
CA ASN A 262 5.48 7.00 -13.56
C ASN A 262 5.33 6.10 -14.79
N VAL A 263 4.65 4.97 -14.63
CA VAL A 263 4.45 3.97 -15.67
C VAL A 263 2.98 3.60 -15.71
N GLY A 264 2.33 3.83 -16.84
CA GLY A 264 0.97 3.39 -17.11
C GLY A 264 0.92 2.28 -18.16
N GLY A 265 -0.28 1.84 -18.49
CA GLY A 265 -0.47 0.84 -19.55
C GLY A 265 -0.25 -0.60 -19.09
N LEU A 266 -0.26 -0.86 -17.77
CA LEU A 266 0.13 -2.15 -17.19
C LEU A 266 -1.04 -3.11 -16.97
N VAL A 267 -0.73 -4.40 -16.92
CA VAL A 267 -1.62 -5.46 -16.41
C VAL A 267 -1.03 -5.96 -15.09
N ILE A 268 -1.47 -5.37 -13.98
CA ILE A 268 -1.01 -5.67 -12.61
C ILE A 268 -1.81 -6.84 -12.02
N ARG A 269 -3.06 -7.03 -12.44
CA ARG A 269 -3.89 -8.20 -12.12
C ARG A 269 -4.43 -8.85 -13.39
N ASN A 270 -4.38 -10.18 -13.45
CA ASN A 270 -4.90 -10.97 -14.57
C ASN A 270 -6.42 -11.20 -14.51
N SER A 271 -7.06 -11.01 -13.36
CA SER A 271 -8.48 -11.31 -13.15
C SER A 271 -9.18 -10.33 -12.20
N SER A 272 -10.50 -10.40 -12.13
CA SER A 272 -11.30 -9.64 -11.17
C SER A 272 -11.13 -10.09 -9.72
N SER A 273 -10.39 -11.17 -9.44
CA SER A 273 -10.01 -11.63 -8.10
C SER A 273 -8.75 -10.93 -7.57
N GLY A 274 -7.93 -10.33 -8.43
CA GLY A 274 -6.70 -9.66 -8.02
C GLY A 274 -6.97 -8.47 -7.10
N ARG A 275 -6.25 -8.43 -5.97
CA ARG A 275 -6.33 -7.39 -4.92
C ARG A 275 -4.95 -6.89 -4.54
N ILE A 276 -4.87 -5.63 -4.08
CA ILE A 276 -3.77 -5.17 -3.23
C ILE A 276 -3.98 -5.83 -1.85
N ARG A 277 -2.98 -6.55 -1.35
CA ARG A 277 -3.13 -7.40 -0.15
C ARG A 277 -2.44 -6.82 1.07
N GLY A 278 -1.44 -5.96 0.86
CA GLY A 278 -0.73 -5.32 1.95
C GLY A 278 0.64 -4.81 1.56
N LEU A 279 1.48 -4.73 2.58
CA LEU A 279 2.89 -4.39 2.53
C LEU A 279 3.73 -5.68 2.53
N GLN A 280 4.66 -5.81 1.60
CA GLN A 280 5.74 -6.77 1.64
C GLN A 280 6.92 -6.15 2.39
N MET A 281 6.91 -6.33 3.71
CA MET A 281 7.89 -5.78 4.65
C MET A 281 9.14 -6.66 4.65
N GLN A 282 9.96 -6.50 3.62
CA GLN A 282 11.19 -7.27 3.43
C GLN A 282 12.34 -6.34 3.11
N THR A 283 13.41 -6.45 3.90
CA THR A 283 14.67 -5.78 3.63
C THR A 283 15.84 -6.71 3.87
N PHE A 284 16.81 -6.68 2.96
CA PHE A 284 18.01 -7.52 2.95
C PHE A 284 18.99 -6.99 1.90
N PHE A 285 20.29 -7.12 2.16
CA PHE A 285 21.31 -7.05 1.10
C PHE A 285 21.04 -8.15 0.09
N GLY A 286 20.99 -7.83 -1.21
CA GLY A 286 20.19 -8.64 -2.11
C GLY A 286 20.78 -8.82 -3.48
N GLY A 287 21.29 -10.02 -3.72
CA GLY A 287 21.35 -10.70 -5.00
C GLY A 287 21.47 -12.20 -4.75
N SER A 288 21.93 -12.96 -5.73
CA SER A 288 22.00 -14.43 -5.65
C SER A 288 23.39 -14.96 -5.28
N ASP A 289 24.36 -14.10 -4.98
CA ASP A 289 25.74 -14.49 -4.69
C ASP A 289 26.40 -13.58 -3.64
N SER A 290 27.58 -14.00 -3.15
CA SER A 290 28.29 -13.33 -2.05
C SER A 290 28.83 -11.94 -2.39
N THR A 291 28.86 -11.53 -3.66
CA THR A 291 29.28 -10.16 -4.04
C THR A 291 28.24 -9.10 -3.69
N TRP A 292 27.08 -9.51 -3.18
CA TRP A 292 26.02 -8.65 -2.65
C TRP A 292 26.06 -8.51 -1.13
N ALA A 293 26.92 -9.26 -0.46
CA ALA A 293 26.95 -9.35 0.99
C ALA A 293 27.29 -8.00 1.64
N SER A 294 26.63 -7.71 2.78
CA SER A 294 27.04 -6.60 3.64
C SER A 294 28.51 -6.80 4.06
N PRO A 295 29.42 -5.83 3.85
CA PRO A 295 30.84 -6.00 4.17
C PRO A 295 31.11 -5.92 5.67
N THR A 296 30.21 -5.28 6.42
CA THR A 296 30.26 -5.06 7.86
C THR A 296 28.89 -5.28 8.47
N ASP A 297 28.80 -5.22 9.80
CA ASP A 297 27.53 -5.10 10.49
C ASP A 297 26.92 -3.73 10.18
N GLN A 298 25.75 -3.72 9.57
CA GLN A 298 25.06 -2.51 9.13
C GLN A 298 23.61 -2.49 9.59
N TYR A 299 23.04 -1.29 9.66
CA TYR A 299 21.68 -1.09 10.13
C TYR A 299 20.95 -0.08 9.24
N VAL A 300 19.64 -0.27 9.10
CA VAL A 300 18.72 0.70 8.46
C VAL A 300 17.49 0.82 9.33
N TRP A 301 16.94 2.03 9.44
CA TRP A 301 15.79 2.33 10.28
C TRP A 301 14.64 2.84 9.42
N PHE A 302 13.44 2.31 9.61
CA PHE A 302 12.25 2.71 8.88
C PHE A 302 11.19 3.30 9.82
N SER A 303 10.58 4.43 9.45
CA SER A 303 9.51 5.09 10.23
C SER A 303 8.42 5.64 9.32
N ASP A 304 7.41 6.26 9.94
CA ASP A 304 6.41 7.08 9.26
C ASP A 304 5.58 6.34 8.20
N PHE A 305 5.49 5.01 8.31
CA PHE A 305 4.66 4.19 7.44
C PHE A 305 3.25 4.77 7.36
N SER A 306 2.84 5.07 6.15
CA SER A 306 1.61 5.77 5.82
C SER A 306 1.01 5.11 4.59
N VAL A 307 -0.25 4.70 4.68
CA VAL A 307 -0.94 4.00 3.60
C VAL A 307 -2.30 4.62 3.41
N ALA A 308 -2.69 4.83 2.16
CA ALA A 308 -4.01 5.34 1.83
C ALA A 308 -4.62 4.60 0.64
N ILE A 309 -5.94 4.40 0.70
CA ILE A 309 -6.77 4.05 -0.45
C ILE A 309 -7.22 5.35 -1.11
N THR A 310 -6.98 5.50 -2.40
CA THR A 310 -7.29 6.72 -3.17
C THR A 310 -8.32 6.44 -4.27
N GLU A 311 -8.53 5.18 -4.64
CA GLU A 311 -9.62 4.70 -5.50
C GLU A 311 -10.08 3.31 -5.02
N THR A 312 -11.39 3.04 -4.98
CA THR A 312 -11.95 1.71 -4.65
C THR A 312 -12.21 0.88 -5.91
N LEU A 313 -12.20 -0.44 -5.77
CA LEU A 313 -12.54 -1.41 -6.82
C LEU A 313 -13.99 -1.33 -7.30
#